data_AF-S3ZMF8-F1
#
_entry.id   AF-S3ZMF8-F1
#
_cell.length_a   1.000
_cell.length_b   1.000
_cell.length_c   1.000
_cell.angle_alpha   90.00
_cell.angle_beta   90.00
_cell.angle_gamma   90.00
#
_symmetry.space_group_name_H-M   'P 1'
#
loop_
_entity.id
_entity.type
_entity.pdbx_description
1 polymer ?
#
loop_
_entity_poly.entity_id
_entity_poly.type
_entity_poly.pdbx_seq_one_letter_code
_entity_poly.pdbx_strand_id
1 'polypeptide(L)'
;MLVEEHAEALEADLLRYYGVDLLDWYRDELSSRRLAVLVRQLPRDSAFRLAQEGEAAQWSLTDHLLAAVVDHLAITNWMFASVNRDEDEPAPEPPRPVPRPGADPDGSADHHDGPGPSELARFFG
;
A
#
# COMPACT_ATOMS: atom_id res chain seq x y z
N MET A 1 17.83 5.70 17.68
CA MET A 1 16.54 5.05 17.99
C MET A 1 15.75 4.87 16.69
N LEU A 2 16.27 4.02 15.80
CA LEU A 2 15.75 3.70 14.44
C LEU A 2 16.41 2.36 14.02
N VAL A 3 17.69 2.20 14.35
CA VAL A 3 18.44 0.94 14.16
C VAL A 3 17.97 -0.17 15.12
N GLU A 4 17.62 0.17 16.37
CA GLU A 4 17.11 -0.79 17.36
C GLU A 4 15.72 -1.33 16.98
N GLU A 5 14.84 -0.46 16.48
CA GLU A 5 13.46 -0.80 16.10
C GLU A 5 13.41 -1.81 14.94
N HIS A 6 14.33 -1.69 13.98
CA HIS A 6 14.45 -2.66 12.89
C HIS A 6 15.00 -4.02 13.33
N ALA A 7 15.79 -4.07 14.41
CA ALA A 7 16.36 -5.32 14.93
C ALA A 7 15.30 -6.14 15.67
N GLU A 8 14.48 -5.50 16.51
CA GLU A 8 13.38 -6.15 17.23
C GLU A 8 12.31 -6.69 16.27
N ALA A 9 11.93 -5.91 15.26
CA ALA A 9 11.00 -6.37 14.23
C ALA A 9 11.54 -7.58 13.45
N LEU A 10 12.84 -7.56 13.13
CA LEU A 10 13.49 -8.66 12.43
C LEU A 10 13.55 -9.94 13.29
N GLU A 11 13.88 -9.82 14.57
CA GLU A 11 13.89 -10.94 15.51
C GLU A 11 12.49 -11.57 15.63
N ALA A 12 11.46 -10.73 15.82
CA ALA A 12 10.07 -11.19 15.89
C ALA A 12 9.64 -11.93 14.62
N ASP A 13 9.99 -11.43 13.44
CA ASP A 13 9.65 -12.06 12.17
C ASP A 13 10.40 -13.38 11.93
N LEU A 14 11.70 -13.43 12.25
CA LEU A 14 12.48 -14.66 12.12
C LEU A 14 11.94 -15.77 13.03
N LEU A 15 11.55 -15.43 14.25
CA LEU A 15 10.89 -16.36 15.17
C LEU A 15 9.52 -16.77 14.67
N ARG A 16 8.70 -15.82 14.22
CA ARG A 16 7.32 -16.06 13.78
C ARG A 16 7.23 -16.94 12.53
N TYR A 17 8.03 -16.66 11.50
CA TYR A 17 7.90 -17.31 10.20
C TYR A 17 8.84 -18.51 10.03
N TYR A 18 9.98 -18.52 10.71
CA TYR A 18 11.01 -19.56 10.53
C TYR A 18 11.39 -20.30 11.81
N GLY A 19 10.95 -19.84 12.99
CA GLY A 19 11.34 -20.43 14.27
C GLY A 19 12.82 -20.29 14.57
N VAL A 20 13.47 -19.24 14.04
CA VAL A 20 14.91 -18.98 14.19
C VAL A 20 15.11 -17.77 15.10
N ASP A 21 15.97 -17.90 16.11
CA ASP A 21 16.37 -16.79 16.98
C ASP A 21 17.46 -15.97 16.26
N LEU A 22 17.30 -14.65 16.20
CA LEU A 22 18.30 -13.75 15.61
C LEU A 22 19.65 -13.86 16.35
N LEU A 23 19.62 -14.13 17.66
CA LEU A 23 20.83 -14.30 18.48
C LEU A 23 21.63 -15.54 18.08
N ASP A 24 21.07 -16.51 17.38
CA ASP A 24 21.81 -17.67 16.87
C ASP A 24 22.89 -17.24 15.86
N TRP A 25 22.72 -16.08 15.21
CA TRP A 25 23.77 -15.48 14.38
C TRP A 25 24.95 -14.97 15.23
N TYR A 26 24.66 -14.35 16.38
CA TYR A 26 25.69 -13.90 17.31
C TYR A 26 26.39 -15.06 18.03
N ARG A 27 25.70 -16.19 18.20
CA ARG A 27 26.24 -17.44 18.79
C ARG A 27 27.02 -18.32 17.79
N ASP A 28 27.21 -17.87 16.55
CA ASP A 28 27.82 -18.63 15.45
C ASP A 28 27.07 -19.93 15.04
N GLU A 29 25.80 -20.09 15.46
CA GLU A 29 24.95 -21.22 15.06
C GLU A 29 24.22 -20.96 13.73
N LEU A 30 24.02 -19.68 13.38
CA LEU A 30 23.40 -19.24 12.14
C LEU A 30 24.41 -18.50 11.25
N SER A 31 24.71 -19.04 10.07
CA SER A 31 25.61 -18.35 9.13
C SER A 31 24.99 -17.05 8.58
N SER A 32 25.81 -16.02 8.33
CA SER A 32 25.40 -14.77 7.69
C SER A 32 24.72 -14.98 6.34
N ARG A 33 25.16 -15.99 5.58
CA ARG A 33 24.53 -16.37 4.30
C ARG A 33 23.09 -16.83 4.52
N ARG A 34 22.85 -17.68 5.52
CA ARG A 34 21.51 -18.20 5.83
C ARG A 34 20.61 -17.09 6.35
N LEU A 35 21.12 -16.25 7.25
CA LEU A 35 20.40 -15.06 7.73
C LEU A 35 19.97 -14.18 6.53
N ALA A 36 20.89 -13.83 5.64
CA ALA A 36 20.58 -13.02 4.46
C ALA A 36 19.50 -13.65 3.55
N VAL A 37 19.47 -14.99 3.43
CA VAL A 37 18.42 -15.68 2.66
C VAL A 37 17.07 -15.55 3.37
N LEU A 38 16.99 -15.78 4.68
CA LEU A 38 15.75 -15.67 5.45
C LEU A 38 15.18 -14.24 5.37
N VAL A 39 16.03 -13.23 5.59
CA VAL A 39 15.61 -11.82 5.51
C VAL A 39 15.08 -11.47 4.12
N ARG A 40 15.74 -11.93 3.03
CA ARG A 40 15.29 -11.67 1.66
C ARG A 40 13.98 -12.36 1.31
N GLN A 41 13.70 -13.49 1.93
CA GLN A 41 12.49 -14.30 1.68
C GLN A 41 11.37 -14.02 2.68
N LEU A 42 11.53 -13.02 3.57
CA LEU A 42 10.48 -12.62 4.49
C LEU A 42 9.20 -12.21 3.72
N PRO A 43 8.03 -12.71 4.16
CA PRO A 43 6.73 -12.32 3.63
C PRO A 43 6.51 -10.79 3.66
N ARG A 44 5.69 -10.28 2.74
CA ARG A 44 5.47 -8.84 2.56
C ARG A 44 4.74 -8.19 3.76
N ASP A 45 3.99 -8.99 4.51
CA ASP A 45 3.27 -8.61 5.75
C ASP A 45 4.14 -8.69 7.02
N SER A 46 5.44 -8.98 6.88
CA SER A 46 6.37 -9.04 8.02
C SER A 46 6.62 -7.65 8.62
N ALA A 47 6.75 -7.58 9.94
CA ALA A 47 6.91 -6.32 10.67
C ALA A 47 8.14 -5.53 10.18
N PHE A 48 9.23 -6.24 9.88
CA PHE A 48 10.45 -5.68 9.31
C PHE A 48 10.22 -5.06 7.92
N ARG A 49 9.46 -5.71 7.04
CA ARG A 49 9.11 -5.17 5.71
C ARG A 49 8.23 -3.94 5.83
N LEU A 50 7.23 -3.97 6.71
CA LEU A 50 6.34 -2.84 6.94
C LEU A 50 7.10 -1.64 7.52
N ALA A 51 7.99 -1.86 8.49
CA ALA A 51 8.83 -0.81 9.07
C ALA A 51 9.80 -0.21 8.05
N GLN A 52 10.29 -1.01 7.09
CA GLN A 52 11.24 -0.56 6.07
C GLN A 52 10.57 0.14 4.88
N GLU A 53 9.43 -0.37 4.42
CA GLU A 53 8.77 0.13 3.19
C GLU A 53 7.74 1.24 3.48
N GLY A 54 7.41 1.50 4.75
CA GLY A 54 6.56 2.61 5.18
C GLY A 54 5.09 2.48 4.76
N GLU A 55 4.33 3.58 4.82
CA GLU A 55 2.88 3.55 4.55
C GLU A 55 2.52 3.10 3.12
N ALA A 56 3.42 3.31 2.15
CA ALA A 56 3.23 2.92 0.75
C ALA A 56 3.24 1.38 0.55
N ALA A 57 3.73 0.61 1.52
CA ALA A 57 3.71 -0.86 1.47
C ALA A 57 2.50 -1.50 2.15
N GLN A 58 1.62 -0.69 2.76
CA GLN A 58 0.46 -1.23 3.47
C GLN A 58 -0.51 -1.95 2.53
N TRP A 59 -0.61 -1.52 1.27
CA TRP A 59 -1.46 -2.17 0.29
C TRP A 59 -0.66 -3.10 -0.63
N SER A 60 -1.07 -4.36 -0.62
CA SER A 60 -0.71 -5.32 -1.66
C SER A 60 -1.41 -4.96 -2.99
N LEU A 61 -0.97 -5.59 -4.09
CA LEU A 61 -1.66 -5.46 -5.37
C LEU A 61 -3.14 -5.90 -5.24
N THR A 62 -3.41 -6.93 -4.45
CA THR A 62 -4.77 -7.41 -4.19
C THR A 62 -5.61 -6.34 -3.50
N ASP A 63 -5.05 -5.60 -2.55
CA ASP A 63 -5.75 -4.52 -1.85
C ASP A 63 -6.11 -3.38 -2.81
N HIS A 64 -5.17 -3.00 -3.68
CA HIS A 64 -5.44 -2.02 -4.74
C HIS A 64 -6.56 -2.47 -5.69
N LEU A 65 -6.52 -3.73 -6.13
CA LEU A 65 -7.53 -4.28 -7.02
C LEU A 65 -8.89 -4.38 -6.33
N LEU A 66 -8.93 -4.78 -5.06
CA LEU A 66 -10.16 -4.89 -4.30
C LEU A 66 -10.79 -3.51 -4.06
N ALA A 67 -10.00 -2.49 -3.72
CA ALA A 67 -10.47 -1.12 -3.62
C ALA A 67 -11.07 -0.62 -4.94
N ALA A 68 -10.42 -0.89 -6.08
CA ALA A 68 -10.96 -0.55 -7.39
C ALA A 68 -12.31 -1.26 -7.67
N VAL A 69 -12.44 -2.53 -7.29
CA VAL A 69 -13.72 -3.27 -7.39
C VAL A 69 -14.80 -2.60 -6.54
N VAL A 70 -14.50 -2.25 -5.29
CA VAL A 70 -15.44 -1.56 -4.39
C VAL A 70 -15.88 -0.21 -4.99
N ASP A 71 -14.95 0.58 -5.50
CA ASP A 71 -15.24 1.88 -6.14
C ASP A 71 -16.18 1.71 -7.33
N HIS A 72 -15.88 0.77 -8.23
CA HIS A 72 -16.70 0.54 -9.41
C HIS A 72 -18.09 -0.01 -9.07
N LEU A 73 -18.21 -0.85 -8.05
CA LEU A 73 -19.51 -1.32 -7.57
C LEU A 73 -20.33 -0.18 -6.95
N ALA A 74 -19.71 0.68 -6.15
CA ALA A 74 -20.36 1.84 -5.56
C ALA A 74 -20.90 2.77 -6.65
N ILE A 75 -20.09 3.08 -7.66
CA ILE A 75 -20.49 3.89 -8.83
C ILE A 75 -21.65 3.22 -9.57
N THR A 76 -21.56 1.92 -9.84
CA THR A 76 -22.63 1.18 -10.55
C THR A 76 -23.94 1.24 -9.78
N ASN A 77 -23.90 1.02 -8.47
CA ASN A 77 -25.09 1.07 -7.61
C ASN A 77 -25.67 2.49 -7.53
N TRP A 78 -24.81 3.51 -7.47
CA TRP A 78 -25.24 4.91 -7.50
C TRP A 78 -25.90 5.26 -8.84
N MET A 79 -25.35 4.84 -9.97
CA MET A 79 -25.96 5.03 -11.29
C MET A 79 -27.33 4.34 -11.36
N PHE A 80 -27.40 3.10 -10.87
CA PHE A 80 -28.65 2.34 -10.82
C PHE A 80 -29.71 3.05 -9.96
N ALA A 81 -29.35 3.48 -8.75
CA ALA A 81 -30.25 4.24 -7.88
C ALA A 81 -30.67 5.57 -8.53
N SER A 82 -29.74 6.27 -9.18
CA SER A 82 -30.00 7.56 -9.83
C SER A 82 -30.98 7.48 -10.99
N VAL A 83 -30.97 6.36 -11.74
CA VAL A 83 -31.89 6.10 -12.86
C VAL A 83 -33.25 5.59 -12.38
N ASN A 84 -33.28 4.84 -11.28
CA ASN A 84 -34.51 4.25 -10.73
C ASN A 84 -35.15 5.10 -9.62
N ARG A 85 -34.70 6.34 -9.41
CA ARG A 85 -35.30 7.24 -8.43
C ARG A 85 -36.58 7.86 -8.96
N ASP A 86 -37.48 8.21 -8.06
CA ASP A 86 -38.64 9.03 -8.38
C ASP A 86 -38.20 10.46 -8.75
N GLU A 87 -38.88 11.08 -9.72
CA GLU A 87 -38.48 12.39 -10.28
C GLU A 87 -38.49 13.51 -9.24
N ASP A 88 -39.34 13.40 -8.22
CA ASP A 88 -39.50 14.35 -7.13
C ASP A 88 -38.46 14.15 -6.01
N GLU A 89 -37.69 13.05 -6.03
CA GLU A 89 -36.64 12.79 -5.05
C GLU A 89 -35.29 13.40 -5.46
N PRO A 90 -34.54 13.98 -4.49
CA PRO A 90 -33.22 14.50 -4.75
C PRO A 90 -32.30 13.37 -5.24
N ALA A 91 -31.44 13.68 -6.22
CA ALA A 91 -30.47 12.72 -6.71
C ALA A 91 -29.52 12.29 -5.57
N PRO A 92 -29.17 10.99 -5.47
CA PRO A 92 -28.26 10.51 -4.44
C PRO A 92 -26.86 11.12 -4.64
N GLU A 93 -26.15 11.33 -3.54
CA GLU A 93 -24.77 11.82 -3.60
C GLU A 93 -23.85 10.81 -4.28
N PRO A 94 -22.91 11.27 -5.12
CA PRO A 94 -21.94 10.39 -5.75
C PRO A 94 -21.05 9.72 -4.68
N PRO A 95 -20.74 8.42 -4.84
CA PRO A 95 -19.93 7.70 -3.88
C PRO A 95 -18.50 8.22 -3.87
N ARG A 96 -17.90 8.26 -2.67
CA ARG A 96 -16.49 8.58 -2.50
C ARG A 96 -15.65 7.31 -2.70
N PRO A 97 -14.55 7.37 -3.46
CA PRO A 97 -13.63 6.24 -3.59
C PRO A 97 -13.03 5.82 -2.24
N VAL A 98 -12.62 4.55 -2.14
CA VAL A 98 -11.86 4.07 -1.00
C VAL A 98 -10.54 4.85 -0.90
N PRO A 99 -10.22 5.45 0.27
CA PRO A 99 -8.95 6.15 0.47
C PRO A 99 -7.76 5.21 0.24
N ARG A 100 -6.87 5.58 -0.68
CA ARG A 100 -5.67 4.79 -0.99
C ARG A 100 -4.48 5.33 -0.19
N PRO A 101 -3.60 4.46 0.33
CA PRO A 101 -2.35 4.92 0.94
C PRO A 101 -1.55 5.80 -0.03
N GLY A 102 -1.12 6.97 0.44
CA GLY A 102 -0.40 7.95 -0.38
C GLY A 102 -1.25 8.78 -1.36
N ALA A 103 -2.58 8.61 -1.37
CA ALA A 103 -3.50 9.49 -2.09
C ALA A 103 -4.28 10.35 -1.10
N ASP A 104 -4.43 11.65 -1.38
CA ASP A 104 -5.20 12.54 -0.52
C ASP A 104 -6.68 12.14 -0.48
N PRO A 105 -7.29 12.02 0.72
CA PRO A 105 -8.62 11.45 0.90
C PRO A 105 -9.76 12.30 0.32
N ASP A 106 -9.51 13.59 0.05
CA ASP A 106 -10.52 14.51 -0.48
C ASP A 106 -10.61 14.53 -2.01
N GLY A 107 -9.84 13.70 -2.72
CA GLY A 107 -10.01 13.54 -4.16
C GLY A 107 -9.80 14.83 -4.96
N SER A 108 -9.17 15.86 -4.37
CA SER A 108 -8.37 16.77 -5.16
C SER A 108 -7.30 15.90 -5.77
N ALA A 109 -7.54 15.46 -7.01
CA ALA A 109 -6.45 15.13 -7.89
C ALA A 109 -5.48 16.29 -7.73
N ASP A 110 -4.38 16.06 -7.02
CA ASP A 110 -3.23 16.92 -7.11
C ASP A 110 -3.12 17.18 -8.60
N HIS A 111 -3.32 18.44 -9.00
CA HIS A 111 -2.77 18.90 -10.24
C HIS A 111 -1.29 18.61 -10.06
N HIS A 112 -0.89 17.41 -10.48
CA HIS A 112 0.48 17.13 -10.73
C HIS A 112 0.85 18.26 -11.67
N ASP A 113 1.69 19.17 -11.17
CA ASP A 113 2.25 20.32 -11.88
C ASP A 113 3.18 19.74 -12.96
N GLY A 114 2.58 18.94 -13.82
CA GLY A 114 3.17 18.22 -14.91
C GLY A 114 3.43 19.25 -15.99
N PRO A 115 4.52 19.05 -16.76
CA PRO A 115 4.94 20.05 -17.70
C PRO A 115 3.81 20.41 -18.66
N GLY A 116 3.53 21.70 -18.76
CA GLY A 116 2.47 22.20 -19.62
C GLY A 116 2.72 21.79 -21.08
N PRO A 117 1.70 21.89 -21.97
CA PRO A 117 1.84 21.51 -23.38
C PRO A 117 3.06 22.14 -24.08
N SER A 118 3.41 23.36 -23.69
CA SER A 118 4.58 24.11 -24.17
C SER A 118 5.93 23.55 -23.67
N GLU A 119 5.99 23.00 -22.46
CA GLU A 119 7.20 22.39 -21.91
C GLU A 119 7.45 21.01 -22.50
N LEU A 120 6.38 20.23 -22.74
CA LEU A 120 6.46 18.96 -23.46
C LEU A 120 6.95 19.17 -24.90
N ALA A 121 6.43 20.17 -25.59
CA ALA A 121 6.89 20.50 -26.95
C ALA A 121 8.38 20.86 -27.00
N ARG A 122 8.92 21.46 -25.93
CA ARG A 122 10.35 21.83 -25.83
C ARG A 122 11.26 20.64 -25.53
N PHE A 123 10.75 19.59 -24.88
CA PHE A 123 11.52 18.39 -24.57
C PHE A 123 11.69 17.45 -25.78
N PHE A 124 10.68 17.38 -26.66
CA PHE A 124 10.67 16.49 -27.82
C PHE A 124 11.07 17.15 -29.16
N GLY A 125 11.40 18.44 -29.15
CA GLY A 125 11.91 19.20 -30.31
C GLY A 125 13.42 19.38 -30.26
#